data_AF-A0A0K0E5G8-F1
#
_entry.id   AF-A0A0K0E5G8-F1
#
_cell.length_a   1.000
_cell.length_b   1.000
_cell.length_c   1.000
_cell.angle_alpha   90.00
_cell.angle_beta   90.00
_cell.angle_gamma   90.00
#
_symmetry.space_group_name_H-M   'P 1'
#
loop_
_entity.id
_entity.type
_entity.pdbx_description
1 polymer ?
#
loop_
_entity_poly.entity_id
_entity_poly.type
_entity_poly.pdbx_seq_one_letter_code
_entity_poly.pdbx_strand_id
1 'polypeptide(L)'
;FPGISKECELEVKSYTDYLAKNKIQGFVTLHSYEGFILYPLGYQKKLYTDNRENLYKFGKEMRNAIENISGADYDVGQIPTPIKPHIYWIASRNLNLIIVKEVV
;
A
#
# COMPACT_ATOMS: atom_id res chain seq x y z
N PHE A 1 -17.48 -4.57 3.97
CA PHE A 1 -17.89 -5.98 3.94
C PHE A 1 -16.82 -6.76 3.18
N PRO A 2 -16.29 -7.88 3.71
CA PRO A 2 -15.15 -8.60 3.12
C PRO A 2 -15.52 -9.64 2.04
N GLY A 3 -16.81 -9.85 1.75
CA GLY A 3 -17.27 -10.93 0.88
C GLY A 3 -17.62 -12.22 1.63
N ILE A 4 -18.11 -13.23 0.89
CA ILE A 4 -18.51 -14.54 1.43
C ILE A 4 -17.29 -15.45 1.66
N SER A 5 -16.23 -15.27 0.86
CA SER A 5 -14.98 -16.01 0.97
C SER A 5 -13.82 -15.18 0.38
N LYS A 6 -12.58 -15.66 0.59
CA LYS A 6 -11.40 -15.08 -0.08
C LYS A 6 -11.59 -15.15 -1.60
N GLU A 7 -11.25 -14.07 -2.32
CA GLU A 7 -11.30 -14.03 -3.79
C GLU A 7 -12.71 -14.30 -4.37
N CYS A 8 -13.79 -14.04 -3.61
CA CYS A 8 -15.16 -14.26 -4.11
C CYS A 8 -15.57 -13.27 -5.21
N GLU A 9 -15.00 -12.07 -5.22
CA GLU A 9 -15.20 -11.09 -6.28
C GLU A 9 -14.38 -11.48 -7.52
N LEU A 10 -15.01 -11.48 -8.70
CA LEU A 10 -14.38 -11.92 -9.95
C LEU A 10 -13.18 -11.04 -10.30
N GLU A 11 -13.26 -9.74 -10.01
CA GLU A 11 -12.20 -8.75 -10.17
C GLU A 11 -10.99 -9.14 -9.32
N VAL A 12 -11.24 -9.53 -8.07
CA VAL A 12 -10.19 -9.94 -7.14
C VAL A 12 -9.52 -11.21 -7.62
N LYS A 13 -10.33 -12.21 -8.00
CA LYS A 13 -9.84 -13.49 -8.51
C LYS A 13 -9.01 -13.35 -9.78
N SER A 14 -9.45 -12.51 -10.72
CA SER A 14 -8.77 -12.30 -11.99
C SER A 14 -7.36 -11.76 -11.77
N TYR A 15 -7.21 -10.74 -10.92
CA TYR A 15 -5.88 -10.17 -10.67
C TYR A 15 -5.01 -11.11 -9.83
N THR A 16 -5.55 -11.84 -8.84
CA THR A 16 -4.73 -12.79 -8.05
C THR A 16 -4.22 -13.94 -8.92
N ASP A 17 -5.05 -14.46 -9.83
CA ASP A 17 -4.66 -15.47 -10.80
C ASP A 17 -3.56 -14.94 -11.75
N TYR A 18 -3.63 -13.67 -12.17
CA TYR A 18 -2.58 -13.03 -12.95
C TYR A 18 -1.26 -12.91 -12.18
N LEU A 19 -1.30 -12.43 -10.92
CA LEU A 19 -0.11 -12.27 -10.08
C LEU A 19 0.56 -13.61 -9.78
N ALA A 20 -0.21 -14.70 -9.60
CA ALA A 20 0.32 -16.03 -9.32
C ALA A 20 1.04 -16.66 -10.53
N LYS A 21 0.59 -16.34 -11.76
CA LYS A 21 1.15 -16.89 -13.01
C LYS A 21 2.36 -16.14 -13.53
N ASN A 22 2.60 -14.92 -13.04
CA ASN A 22 3.62 -14.02 -13.58
C ASN A 22 4.68 -13.67 -12.54
N LYS A 23 5.92 -13.47 -12.99
CA LYS A 23 7.00 -12.97 -12.14
C LYS A 23 6.89 -11.45 -12.00
N ILE A 24 6.24 -11.01 -10.93
CA ILE A 24 6.04 -9.59 -10.62
C ILE A 24 7.16 -9.09 -9.70
N GLN A 25 7.84 -8.02 -10.10
CA GLN A 25 8.96 -7.44 -9.34
C GLN A 25 8.55 -6.30 -8.40
N GLY A 26 7.38 -5.69 -8.62
CA GLY A 26 6.82 -4.64 -7.78
C GLY A 26 5.31 -4.54 -7.98
N PHE A 27 4.60 -4.12 -6.93
CA PHE A 27 3.15 -4.00 -6.94
C PHE A 27 2.73 -2.67 -6.33
N VAL A 28 1.98 -1.87 -7.09
CA VAL A 28 1.48 -0.57 -6.69
C VAL A 28 -0.03 -0.53 -6.86
N THR A 29 -0.76 -0.10 -5.83
CA THR A 29 -2.20 0.21 -5.96
C THR A 29 -2.43 1.67 -5.65
N LEU A 30 -3.46 2.27 -6.24
CA LEU A 30 -3.75 3.69 -6.04
C LEU A 30 -5.10 3.84 -5.32
N HIS A 31 -5.14 4.65 -4.27
CA HIS A 31 -6.34 4.81 -3.42
C HIS A 31 -6.52 6.23 -2.89
N SER A 32 -7.70 6.82 -3.08
CA SER A 32 -8.04 8.16 -2.56
C SER A 32 -8.56 8.19 -1.12
N TYR A 33 -8.41 9.26 -0.30
CA TYR A 33 -8.00 10.63 -0.64
C TYR A 33 -6.72 11.17 0.06
N GLU A 34 -6.21 10.54 1.11
CA GLU A 34 -5.57 11.24 2.23
C GLU A 34 -4.03 11.44 2.21
N GLY A 35 -3.37 11.49 1.06
CA GLY A 35 -1.96 11.90 0.99
C GLY A 35 -0.96 10.96 1.68
N PHE A 36 -1.09 9.65 1.48
CA PHE A 36 -0.20 8.65 2.08
C PHE A 36 0.59 7.85 1.04
N ILE A 37 1.81 7.47 1.41
CA ILE A 37 2.60 6.43 0.75
C ILE A 37 2.79 5.28 1.73
N LEU A 38 2.09 4.18 1.47
CA LEU A 38 1.96 3.07 2.42
C LEU A 38 2.69 1.83 1.93
N TYR A 39 3.32 1.11 2.86
CA TYR A 39 3.94 -0.19 2.62
C TYR A 39 3.51 -1.26 3.66
N PRO A 40 3.68 -2.56 3.38
CA PRO A 40 3.11 -3.65 4.18
C PRO A 40 3.78 -3.80 5.56
N LEU A 41 3.15 -4.42 6.57
CA LEU A 41 1.97 -5.29 6.51
C LEU A 41 0.75 -4.70 7.23
N GLY A 42 -0.43 -4.68 6.61
CA GLY A 42 -1.61 -4.04 7.20
C GLY A 42 -2.57 -4.93 7.99
N TYR A 43 -2.45 -6.26 7.92
CA TYR A 43 -3.48 -7.17 8.45
C TYR A 43 -3.37 -7.47 9.95
N GLN A 44 -2.26 -7.14 10.60
CA GLN A 44 -2.01 -7.40 12.01
C GLN A 44 -1.23 -6.26 12.64
N LYS A 45 -1.67 -5.81 13.83
CA LYS A 45 -0.95 -4.78 14.59
C LYS A 45 0.39 -5.32 15.09
N LYS A 46 1.41 -4.45 15.15
CA LYS A 46 2.77 -4.75 15.64
C LYS A 46 3.49 -5.87 14.87
N LEU A 47 3.03 -6.18 13.66
CA LEU A 47 3.75 -7.03 12.73
C LEU A 47 4.55 -6.15 11.79
N TYR A 48 5.84 -6.42 11.64
CA TYR A 48 6.73 -5.63 10.80
C TYR A 48 7.31 -6.50 9.70
N THR A 49 7.52 -5.90 8.52
CA THR A 49 8.28 -6.55 7.45
C THR A 49 9.79 -6.40 7.73
N ASP A 50 10.56 -7.44 7.45
CA ASP A 50 12.02 -7.43 7.62
C ASP A 50 12.70 -6.32 6.80
N ASN A 51 12.11 -5.95 5.64
CA ASN A 51 12.65 -4.95 4.74
C ASN A 51 12.11 -3.52 4.99
N ARG A 52 11.58 -3.25 6.18
CA ARG A 52 10.87 -2.01 6.51
C ARG A 52 11.72 -0.75 6.27
N GLU A 53 13.01 -0.78 6.58
CA GLU A 53 13.87 0.40 6.44
C GLU A 53 14.05 0.81 4.97
N ASN A 54 14.26 -0.17 4.09
CA ASN A 54 14.37 0.06 2.66
C ASN A 54 13.04 0.53 2.06
N LEU A 55 11.92 -0.04 2.50
CA LEU A 55 10.58 0.40 2.08
C LEU A 55 10.28 1.83 2.53
N TYR A 56 10.67 2.20 3.76
CA TYR A 56 10.53 3.57 4.25
C TYR A 56 11.41 4.55 3.47
N LYS A 57 12.66 4.17 3.17
CA LYS A 57 13.56 4.99 2.34
C LYS A 57 12.98 5.19 0.94
N PHE A 58 12.52 4.11 0.30
CA PHE A 58 11.89 4.17 -1.02
C PHE A 58 10.65 5.05 -1.01
N GLY A 59 9.77 4.91 -0.01
CA GLY A 59 8.59 5.76 0.13
C GLY A 59 8.94 7.25 0.29
N LYS A 60 10.03 7.60 0.99
CA LYS A 60 10.51 8.99 1.08
C LYS A 60 11.04 9.51 -0.25
N GLU A 61 11.73 8.68 -1.04
CA GLU A 61 12.18 9.07 -2.38
C GLU A 61 10.98 9.37 -3.28
N MET A 62 9.91 8.58 -3.19
CA MET A 62 8.65 8.82 -3.90
C MET A 62 7.95 10.09 -3.44
N ARG A 63 7.84 10.31 -2.12
CA ARG A 63 7.28 11.55 -1.55
C ARG A 63 8.00 12.77 -2.12
N ASN A 64 9.34 12.78 -2.03
CA ASN A 64 10.14 13.90 -2.50
C ASN A 64 9.95 14.12 -4.02
N ALA A 65 9.82 13.06 -4.81
CA ALA A 65 9.56 13.18 -6.24
C ALA A 65 8.18 13.82 -6.53
N ILE A 66 7.14 13.44 -5.78
CA ILE A 66 5.79 14.01 -5.91
C ILE A 66 5.77 15.48 -5.48
N GLU A 67 6.40 15.79 -4.35
CA GLU A 67 6.51 17.15 -3.80
C GLU A 67 7.23 18.08 -4.77
N ASN A 68 8.33 17.62 -5.39
CA ASN A 68 9.08 18.42 -6.37
C ASN A 68 8.27 18.78 -7.63
N ILE A 69 7.28 17.96 -8.01
CA ILE A 69 6.47 18.17 -9.22
C ILE A 69 5.22 18.99 -8.91
N SER A 70 4.52 18.64 -7.83
CA SER A 70 3.17 19.16 -7.53
C SER A 70 3.10 20.05 -6.28
N GLY A 71 4.15 20.08 -5.47
CA GLY A 71 4.14 20.69 -4.14
C GLY A 71 3.32 19.91 -3.10
N ALA A 72 2.75 18.76 -3.47
CA ALA A 72 1.96 17.95 -2.55
C ALA A 72 2.87 17.12 -1.62
N ASP A 73 2.66 17.28 -0.31
CA ASP A 73 3.36 16.50 0.72
C ASP A 73 2.55 15.27 1.12
N TYR A 74 3.26 14.15 1.33
CA TYR A 74 2.67 12.85 1.64
C TYR A 74 3.35 12.25 2.87
N ASP A 75 2.58 11.66 3.77
CA ASP A 75 3.14 10.91 4.89
C ASP A 75 3.52 9.49 4.44
N VAL A 76 4.73 9.04 4.81
CA VAL A 76 5.26 7.71 4.48
C VAL A 76 5.21 6.81 5.70
N GLY A 77 4.68 5.58 5.57
CA GLY A 77 4.68 4.66 6.70
C GLY A 77 4.21 3.24 6.41
N GLN A 78 4.46 2.36 7.37
CA GLN A 78 3.93 1.01 7.32
C GLN A 78 2.44 1.01 7.65
N ILE A 79 1.67 0.06 7.15
CA ILE A 79 0.32 -0.21 7.67
C ILE A 79 0.45 -1.18 8.88
N PRO A 80 -0.50 -1.25 9.83
CA PRO A 80 -1.40 -0.19 10.28
C PRO A 80 -0.68 0.68 11.30
N THR A 81 0.35 1.41 10.89
CA THR A 81 0.96 2.40 11.79
C THR A 81 -0.02 3.58 11.87
N PRO A 82 -0.30 4.12 13.07
CA PRO A 82 -1.09 5.32 13.20
C PRO A 82 -0.26 6.50 12.69
N ILE A 83 -0.36 6.78 11.39
CA ILE A 83 0.24 7.98 10.80
C ILE A 83 -0.59 9.21 11.24
N LYS A 84 -1.90 9.02 11.48
CA LYS A 84 -2.84 9.87 12.24
C LYS A 84 -3.88 8.99 12.95
N PRO A 85 -4.55 9.43 14.04
CA PRO A 85 -5.47 8.59 14.84
C PRO A 85 -6.74 8.09 14.11
N HIS A 86 -6.87 8.31 12.81
CA HIS A 86 -8.09 8.07 12.03
C HIS A 86 -7.98 6.93 10.99
N ILE A 87 -6.80 6.37 10.73
CA ILE A 87 -6.61 5.39 9.66
C ILE A 87 -6.44 3.99 10.23
N TYR A 88 -7.54 3.24 10.29
CA TYR A 88 -7.59 1.87 10.83
C TYR A 88 -7.84 0.78 9.77
N TRP A 89 -7.92 1.11 8.48
CA TRP A 89 -8.52 0.18 7.51
C TRP A 89 -7.80 0.09 6.16
N ILE A 90 -6.57 -0.44 6.12
CA ILE A 90 -6.05 -1.07 4.91
C ILE A 90 -5.26 -2.32 5.32
N ALA A 91 -5.68 -3.50 4.88
CA ALA A 91 -5.00 -4.76 5.18
C ALA A 91 -4.93 -5.61 3.92
N SER A 92 -3.75 -5.69 3.29
CA SER A 92 -3.45 -6.71 2.28
C SER A 92 -2.47 -7.73 2.84
N ARG A 93 -2.75 -9.02 2.58
CA ARG A 93 -2.16 -10.16 3.28
C ARG A 93 -0.90 -10.75 2.66
N ASN A 94 -0.47 -10.33 1.48
CA ASN A 94 0.77 -10.76 0.86
C ASN A 94 1.02 -9.86 -0.35
N LEU A 95 2.21 -9.26 -0.43
CA LEU A 95 2.87 -8.55 -1.55
C LEU A 95 3.53 -7.27 -1.04
N ASN A 96 4.73 -6.98 -1.55
CA ASN A 96 5.39 -5.68 -1.44
C ASN A 96 4.54 -4.64 -2.17
N LEU A 97 3.50 -4.17 -1.50
CA LEU A 97 2.51 -3.24 -2.00
C LEU A 97 2.93 -1.82 -1.61
N ILE A 98 3.21 -0.98 -2.59
CA ILE A 98 3.38 0.46 -2.38
C ILE A 98 2.11 1.14 -2.85
N ILE A 99 1.35 1.77 -1.95
CA ILE A 99 0.16 2.52 -2.37
C ILE A 99 0.58 3.94 -2.72
N VAL A 100 0.43 4.33 -3.98
CA VAL A 100 0.61 5.73 -4.42
C VAL A 100 -0.76 6.27 -4.71
N LYS A 101 -1.21 7.34 -4.09
CA LYS A 101 -2.41 8.02 -4.57
C LYS A 101 -2.00 9.24 -5.37
N GLU A 102 -2.51 9.36 -6.60
CA GLU A 102 -2.47 10.60 -7.36
C GLU A 102 -3.64 11.53 -6.94
N VAL A 103 -3.39 12.82 -6.79
CA VAL A 103 -4.41 13.86 -6.60
C VAL A 103 -4.65 14.48 -7.97
N VAL A 104 -5.90 14.43 -8.44
CA VAL A 104 -6.40 15.33 -9.48
C VAL A 104 -6.92 16.58 -8.80
#